data_AF-A0A933UL91-F1
#
_entry.id   AF-A0A933UL91-F1
#
_cell.length_a   1.000
_cell.length_b   1.000
_cell.length_c   1.000
_cell.angle_alpha   90.00
_cell.angle_beta   90.00
_cell.angle_gamma   90.00
#
_symmetry.space_group_name_H-M   'P 1'
#
loop_
_entity.id
_entity.type
_entity.pdbx_description
1 polymer ?
#
loop_
_entity_poly.entity_id
_entity_poly.type
_entity_poly.pdbx_seq_one_letter_code
_entity_poly.pdbx_strand_id
1 'polypeptide(L)'
;MTTDAAPSSVVPAWLRRLGVPVRDPRFWVVQALVLAIDGGHAVLEDAGILVGHSVLYLLSVSVFLIPVVYAALGFGLRGAVPTAFWALVLSLPEISQHDSTTRVGILAQFAILLAIAVIVAVRVDRERAAARATEESNRRLSRLNATASAVAGSLDVDHVLRGTLRAELDPRRRQVVWVRLTGSPDFSSRTYLDAAGGAVPDGLDAVQERLTVAACLDGGLHTDDPSRAGARTVVAALRSEERVLGAIGLAQLSGALSADDHQVHSAVANQLSVALNNIATHRQNRAALASLGAAKSNLETYIALATEAQEEERKRLSRELHDDILQSLVVAKSTIESADVPGGPALTHSRLLDARAVLGDVIVDVRRYCHDLRPSLLDDLGLVQAVDWLVGDLRARTGLDVDLEAAGVPHRLSGKDELLIFRIVQEA
;
A
#
# COMPACT_ATOMS: atom_id res chain seq x y z
N MET A 1 20.14 42.59 16.64
CA MET A 1 20.74 42.59 17.99
C MET A 1 21.70 41.42 18.07
N THR A 2 22.90 41.71 18.52
CA THR A 2 24.14 40.96 18.38
C THR A 2 24.14 39.64 19.13
N THR A 3 24.54 38.60 18.43
CA THR A 3 24.93 37.28 18.94
C THR A 3 26.07 37.39 19.95
N ASP A 4 25.84 36.76 21.10
CA ASP A 4 26.77 36.62 22.22
C ASP A 4 27.94 35.71 21.82
N ALA A 5 29.03 36.30 21.34
CA ALA A 5 30.29 35.63 21.06
C ALA A 5 31.14 35.62 22.34
N ALA A 6 31.00 34.58 23.16
CA ALA A 6 31.87 34.34 24.31
C ALA A 6 33.34 34.07 23.84
N PRO A 7 34.36 34.51 24.59
CA PRO A 7 35.74 34.56 24.13
C PRO A 7 36.36 33.17 23.98
N SER A 8 36.88 32.87 22.79
CA SER A 8 37.38 31.56 22.37
C SER A 8 38.85 31.27 22.72
N SER A 9 39.46 31.95 23.70
CA SER A 9 40.93 31.99 23.81
C SER A 9 41.58 31.41 25.07
N VAL A 10 40.87 30.87 26.08
CA VAL A 10 41.54 30.48 27.35
C VAL A 10 41.91 28.99 27.46
N VAL A 11 41.42 28.11 26.58
CA VAL A 11 41.73 26.66 26.68
C VAL A 11 42.85 26.26 25.70
N PRO A 12 44.01 25.78 26.20
CA PRO A 12 45.11 25.29 25.37
C PRO A 12 44.68 24.26 24.32
N ALA A 13 45.24 24.34 23.11
CA ALA A 13 44.87 23.47 22.00
C ALA A 13 45.09 21.97 22.26
N TRP A 14 46.07 21.61 23.11
CA TRP A 14 46.35 20.23 23.49
C TRP A 14 45.24 19.61 24.35
N LEU A 15 44.63 20.39 25.26
CA LEU A 15 43.48 19.95 26.08
C LEU A 15 42.25 19.67 25.23
N ARG A 16 42.04 20.46 24.16
CA ARG A 16 40.95 20.24 23.20
C ARG A 16 41.13 18.95 22.39
N ARG A 17 42.38 18.58 22.05
CA ARG A 17 42.68 17.31 21.34
C ARG A 17 42.43 16.07 22.20
N LEU A 18 42.61 16.16 23.51
CA LEU A 18 42.33 15.09 24.47
C LEU A 18 40.84 14.97 24.82
N GLY A 19 40.00 15.91 24.40
CA GLY A 19 38.55 15.87 24.61
C GLY A 19 38.12 16.09 26.07
N VAL A 20 38.99 16.65 26.91
CA VAL A 20 38.70 16.91 28.33
C VAL A 20 37.50 17.87 28.46
N PRO A 21 36.53 17.63 29.35
CA PRO A 21 35.31 18.42 29.47
C PRO A 21 35.52 19.75 30.22
N VAL A 22 36.53 20.54 29.82
CA VAL A 22 36.94 21.80 30.47
C VAL A 22 35.85 22.89 30.44
N ARG A 23 34.85 22.75 29.55
CA ARG A 23 33.72 23.68 29.44
C ARG A 23 32.55 23.35 30.37
N ASP A 24 32.51 22.14 30.94
CA ASP A 24 31.43 21.76 31.84
C ASP A 24 31.76 22.24 33.27
N PRO A 25 30.93 23.10 33.89
CA PRO A 25 31.19 23.58 35.24
C PRO A 25 31.27 22.44 36.28
N ARG A 26 30.56 21.32 36.03
CA ARG A 26 30.60 20.15 36.92
C ARG A 26 31.98 19.50 36.96
N PHE A 27 32.75 19.58 35.87
CA PHE A 27 34.11 19.05 35.83
C PHE A 27 35.04 19.80 36.78
N TRP A 28 34.91 21.13 36.85
CA TRP A 28 35.71 21.95 37.74
C TRP A 28 35.37 21.76 39.22
N VAL A 29 34.11 21.47 39.54
CA VAL A 29 33.72 21.06 40.91
C VAL A 29 34.47 19.78 41.32
N VAL A 30 34.63 18.83 40.41
CA VAL A 30 35.42 17.60 40.68
C VAL A 30 36.89 17.92 40.88
N GLN A 31 37.48 18.81 40.08
CA GLN A 31 38.89 19.21 40.26
C GLN A 31 39.11 19.97 41.56
N ALA A 32 38.17 20.82 41.96
CA ALA A 32 38.19 21.50 43.24
C ALA A 32 38.10 20.50 44.42
N LEU A 33 37.30 19.44 44.27
CA LEU A 33 37.24 18.36 45.25
C LEU A 33 38.57 17.59 45.36
N VAL A 34 39.23 17.29 44.23
CA VAL A 34 40.58 16.69 44.24
C VAL A 34 41.57 17.58 44.99
N LEU A 35 41.58 18.89 44.70
CA LEU A 35 42.43 19.86 45.41
C LEU A 35 42.12 19.95 46.91
N ALA A 36 40.84 19.90 47.29
CA ALA A 36 40.44 19.94 48.69
C ALA A 36 40.87 18.68 49.45
N ILE A 37 40.78 17.50 48.81
CA ILE A 37 41.25 16.24 49.37
C ILE A 37 42.78 16.28 49.56
N ASP A 38 43.52 16.72 48.54
CA ASP A 38 44.97 16.84 48.57
C ASP A 38 45.45 17.84 49.63
N GLY A 39 44.86 19.03 49.67
CA GLY A 39 45.18 20.03 50.69
C GLY A 39 44.82 19.57 52.12
N GLY A 40 43.71 18.86 52.28
CA GLY A 40 43.33 18.25 53.55
C GLY A 40 44.33 17.18 54.01
N HIS A 41 44.88 16.41 53.07
CA HIS A 41 45.93 15.44 53.34
C HIS A 41 47.19 16.10 53.89
N ALA A 42 47.70 17.11 53.17
CA ALA A 42 48.91 17.84 53.55
C ALA A 42 48.80 18.47 54.95
N VAL A 43 47.64 19.02 55.30
CA VAL A 43 47.40 19.62 56.63
C VAL A 43 47.39 18.55 57.73
N LEU A 44 46.79 17.39 57.49
CA LEU A 44 46.74 16.30 58.46
C LEU A 44 48.13 15.64 58.65
N GLU A 45 48.96 15.64 57.60
CA GLU A 45 50.34 15.18 57.65
C GLU A 45 51.23 16.14 58.47
N ASP A 46 51.14 17.45 58.21
CA ASP A 46 51.87 18.48 58.97
C ASP A 46 51.48 18.51 60.46
N ALA A 47 50.22 18.20 60.76
CA ALA A 47 49.72 18.04 62.13
C ALA A 47 50.21 16.74 62.83
N GLY A 48 50.95 15.86 62.13
CA GLY A 48 51.48 14.61 62.67
C GLY A 48 50.42 13.54 62.92
N ILE A 49 49.23 13.68 62.35
CA ILE A 49 48.11 12.73 62.53
C ILE A 49 48.28 11.51 61.60
N LEU A 50 48.84 11.73 60.41
CA LEU A 50 49.16 10.69 59.44
C LEU A 50 50.63 10.25 59.59
N VAL A 51 50.94 9.46 60.62
CA VAL A 51 52.31 8.95 60.83
C VAL A 51 52.62 7.82 59.84
N GLY A 52 53.76 7.93 59.15
CA GLY A 52 54.20 7.18 57.95
C GLY A 52 54.34 5.64 58.03
N HIS A 53 53.81 4.99 59.07
CA HIS A 53 53.74 3.52 59.20
C HIS A 53 52.31 2.99 59.42
N SER A 54 51.29 3.85 59.30
CA SER A 54 49.91 3.51 59.66
C SER A 54 49.08 3.11 58.42
N VAL A 55 48.20 2.11 58.56
CA VAL A 55 47.16 1.77 57.56
C VAL A 55 46.32 3.00 57.14
N LEU A 56 46.23 3.99 58.02
CA LEU A 56 45.58 5.29 57.80
C LEU A 56 46.17 6.08 56.62
N TYR A 57 47.45 5.95 56.32
CA TYR A 57 48.09 6.65 55.20
C TYR A 57 47.75 6.02 53.83
N LEU A 58 47.51 4.70 53.77
CA LEU A 58 46.95 4.05 52.57
C LEU A 58 45.45 4.37 52.38
N LEU A 59 44.75 4.66 53.49
CA LEU A 59 43.34 5.07 53.47
C LEU A 59 43.16 6.45 52.82
N SER A 60 44.12 7.36 52.98
CA SER A 60 44.01 8.71 52.42
C SER A 60 44.09 8.76 50.89
N VAL A 61 45.00 8.00 50.29
CA VAL A 61 45.08 7.87 48.82
C VAL A 61 43.80 7.24 48.25
N SER A 62 43.14 6.38 49.04
CA SER A 62 41.86 5.77 48.67
C SER A 62 40.71 6.79 48.57
N VAL A 63 40.82 7.95 49.23
CA VAL A 63 39.80 9.03 49.15
C VAL A 63 39.74 9.63 47.74
N PHE A 64 40.86 9.64 46.99
CA PHE A 64 40.88 10.07 45.59
C PHE A 64 40.05 9.17 44.67
N LEU A 65 39.67 7.96 45.11
CA LEU A 65 38.77 7.10 44.35
C LEU A 65 37.40 7.77 44.14
N ILE A 66 36.92 8.55 45.11
CA ILE A 66 35.60 9.22 45.05
C ILE A 66 35.51 10.20 43.88
N PRO A 67 36.36 11.25 43.78
CA PRO A 67 36.30 12.19 42.66
C PRO A 67 36.62 11.53 41.32
N VAL A 68 37.50 10.52 41.31
CA VAL A 68 37.91 9.84 40.07
C VAL A 68 36.80 8.93 39.53
N VAL A 69 36.13 8.15 40.40
CA VAL A 69 34.96 7.36 40.01
C VAL A 69 33.81 8.27 39.62
N TYR A 70 33.59 9.37 40.33
CA TYR A 70 32.58 10.37 39.93
C TYR A 70 32.88 10.93 38.54
N ALA A 71 34.15 11.28 38.25
CA ALA A 71 34.55 11.74 36.93
C ALA A 71 34.33 10.68 35.85
N ALA A 72 34.59 9.40 36.15
CA ALA A 72 34.31 8.27 35.26
C ALA A 72 32.82 8.10 34.98
N LEU A 73 31.98 8.14 36.02
CA LEU A 73 30.53 8.03 35.90
C LEU A 73 29.92 9.23 35.16
N GLY A 74 30.42 10.44 35.38
CA GLY A 74 29.91 11.66 34.78
C GLY A 74 30.37 11.84 33.33
N PHE A 75 31.68 11.75 33.09
CA PHE A 75 32.32 12.20 31.86
C PHE A 75 33.01 11.08 31.06
N GLY A 76 32.94 9.83 31.53
CA GLY A 76 33.59 8.70 30.88
C GLY A 76 35.11 8.81 30.93
N LEU A 77 35.78 8.25 29.93
CA LEU A 77 37.25 8.23 29.87
C LEU A 77 37.86 9.62 29.83
N ARG A 78 37.16 10.57 29.20
CA ARG A 78 37.60 11.95 28.99
C ARG A 78 37.67 12.78 30.27
N GLY A 79 36.97 12.37 31.34
CA GLY A 79 37.09 13.00 32.66
C GLY A 79 37.87 12.16 33.66
N ALA A 80 37.73 10.84 33.64
CA ALA A 80 38.40 9.94 34.58
C ALA A 80 39.93 10.02 34.49
N VAL A 81 40.48 9.91 33.27
CA VAL A 81 41.94 9.86 33.06
C VAL A 81 42.61 11.18 33.45
N PRO A 82 42.12 12.36 33.03
CA PRO A 82 42.70 13.63 33.48
C PRO A 82 42.59 13.85 34.99
N THR A 83 41.48 13.44 35.62
CA THR A 83 41.29 13.60 37.08
C THR A 83 42.24 12.71 37.87
N ALA A 84 42.44 11.45 37.45
CA ALA A 84 43.39 10.53 38.07
C ALA A 84 44.84 10.98 37.86
N PHE A 85 45.17 11.48 36.66
CA PHE A 85 46.48 12.06 36.38
C PHE A 85 46.74 13.31 37.21
N TRP A 86 45.74 14.19 37.34
CA TRP A 86 45.84 15.39 38.14
C TRP A 86 46.05 15.09 39.63
N ALA A 87 45.31 14.12 40.17
CA ALA A 87 45.52 13.63 41.54
C ALA A 87 46.95 13.10 41.74
N LEU A 88 47.47 12.30 40.80
CA LEU A 88 48.84 11.80 40.85
C LEU A 88 49.87 12.94 40.83
N VAL A 89 49.68 13.95 39.97
CA VAL A 89 50.58 15.09 39.85
C VAL A 89 50.63 15.92 41.14
N LEU A 90 49.46 16.14 41.76
CA LEU A 90 49.38 16.87 43.03
C LEU A 90 50.11 16.13 44.17
N SER A 91 50.04 14.80 44.19
CA SER A 91 50.69 13.99 45.22
C SER A 91 52.20 13.73 44.98
N LEU A 92 52.79 14.17 43.85
CA LEU A 92 54.23 13.95 43.55
C LEU A 92 55.21 14.51 44.59
N PRO A 93 55.05 15.75 45.11
CA PRO A 93 55.95 16.30 46.11
C PRO A 93 55.98 15.45 47.38
N GLU A 94 54.83 14.96 47.81
CA GLU A 94 54.69 14.11 48.99
C GLU A 94 55.33 12.74 48.80
N ILE A 95 55.11 12.12 47.62
CA ILE A 95 55.75 10.85 47.23
C ILE A 95 57.28 10.96 47.31
N SER A 96 57.86 12.11 46.92
CA SER A 96 59.31 12.29 46.89
C SER A 96 59.98 12.29 48.27
N GLN A 97 59.23 12.64 49.32
CA GLN A 97 59.75 12.82 50.69
C GLN A 97 59.77 11.52 51.50
N HIS A 98 59.11 10.47 51.02
CA HIS A 98 58.97 9.19 51.72
C HIS A 98 60.10 8.18 51.41
N ASP A 99 60.24 7.13 52.22
CA ASP A 99 61.17 6.03 51.95
C ASP A 99 60.80 5.20 50.71
N SER A 100 61.77 4.45 50.17
CA SER A 100 61.63 3.72 48.90
C SER A 100 60.49 2.68 48.91
N THR A 101 60.25 2.02 50.05
CA THR A 101 59.18 1.03 50.21
C THR A 101 57.79 1.68 50.19
N THR A 102 57.60 2.79 50.91
CA THR A 102 56.36 3.56 50.94
C THR A 102 56.05 4.19 49.58
N ARG A 103 57.07 4.70 48.88
CA ARG A 103 56.95 5.21 47.50
C ARG A 103 56.37 4.17 46.55
N VAL A 104 56.86 2.93 46.60
CA VAL A 104 56.35 1.83 45.76
C VAL A 104 54.89 1.52 46.09
N GLY A 105 54.52 1.53 47.38
CA GLY A 105 53.13 1.31 47.81
C GLY A 105 52.15 2.38 47.29
N ILE A 106 52.52 3.66 47.38
CA ILE A 106 51.68 4.77 46.88
C ILE A 106 51.50 4.70 45.36
N LEU A 107 52.60 4.46 44.62
CA LEU A 107 52.56 4.31 43.17
C LEU A 107 51.69 3.11 42.75
N ALA A 108 51.78 1.99 43.48
CA ALA A 108 50.92 0.84 43.25
C ALA A 108 49.44 1.16 43.52
N GLN A 109 49.13 1.90 44.58
CA GLN A 109 47.76 2.33 44.91
C GLN A 109 47.18 3.25 43.81
N PHE A 110 47.95 4.23 43.32
CA PHE A 110 47.52 5.09 42.21
C PHE A 110 47.36 4.29 40.90
N ALA A 111 48.20 3.29 40.65
CA ALA A 111 48.04 2.40 39.51
C ALA A 111 46.73 1.59 39.59
N ILE A 112 46.37 1.08 40.78
CA ILE A 112 45.08 0.41 41.02
C ILE A 112 43.93 1.38 40.81
N LEU A 113 44.01 2.59 41.36
CA LEU A 113 42.99 3.62 41.22
C LEU A 113 42.78 3.99 39.74
N LEU A 114 43.86 4.18 38.98
CA LEU A 114 43.81 4.45 37.54
C LEU A 114 43.18 3.26 36.79
N ALA A 115 43.54 2.02 37.14
CA ALA A 115 42.94 0.83 36.53
C ALA A 115 41.43 0.76 36.79
N ILE A 116 40.99 0.97 38.03
CA ILE A 116 39.56 1.00 38.39
C ILE A 116 38.85 2.12 37.62
N ALA A 117 39.43 3.32 37.59
CA ALA A 117 38.87 4.48 36.90
C ALA A 117 38.67 4.21 35.40
N VAL A 118 39.67 3.61 34.74
CA VAL A 118 39.60 3.24 33.32
C VAL A 118 38.56 2.16 33.08
N ILE A 119 38.49 1.12 33.92
CA ILE A 119 37.50 0.04 33.80
C ILE A 119 36.07 0.62 33.91
N VAL A 120 35.81 1.43 34.94
CA VAL A 120 34.50 2.07 35.15
C VAL A 120 34.17 3.00 33.99
N ALA A 121 35.13 3.83 33.56
CA ALA A 121 34.92 4.77 32.46
C ALA A 121 34.61 4.06 31.14
N VAL A 122 35.35 3.01 30.78
CA VAL A 122 35.09 2.19 29.58
C VAL A 122 33.70 1.55 29.67
N ARG A 123 33.33 1.01 30.84
CA ARG A 123 32.03 0.38 31.04
C ARG A 123 30.89 1.38 30.84
N VAL A 124 31.01 2.57 31.44
CA VAL A 124 30.03 3.66 31.33
C VAL A 124 29.90 4.15 29.89
N ASP A 125 31.01 4.37 29.19
CA ASP A 125 30.98 4.81 27.80
C ASP A 125 30.36 3.76 26.87
N ARG A 126 30.62 2.46 27.11
CA ARG A 126 29.96 1.36 26.40
C ARG A 126 28.46 1.30 26.65
N GLU A 127 28.03 1.40 27.91
CA GLU A 127 26.61 1.38 28.27
C GLU A 127 25.87 2.58 27.70
N ARG A 128 26.48 3.78 27.74
CA ARG A 128 25.90 4.98 27.12
C ARG A 128 25.82 4.87 25.60
N ALA A 129 26.84 4.32 24.95
CA ALA A 129 26.82 4.09 23.51
C ALA A 129 25.72 3.09 23.13
N ALA A 130 25.59 1.98 23.88
CA ALA A 130 24.55 0.99 23.67
C ALA A 130 23.15 1.59 23.89
N ALA A 131 22.94 2.34 24.96
CA ALA A 131 21.67 3.01 25.25
C ALA A 131 21.26 4.00 24.15
N ARG A 132 22.21 4.80 23.65
CA ARG A 132 21.97 5.72 22.51
C ARG A 132 21.58 4.97 21.25
N ALA A 133 22.28 3.88 20.93
CA ALA A 133 21.96 3.06 19.76
C ALA A 133 20.56 2.42 19.86
N THR A 134 20.16 1.96 21.06
CA THR A 134 18.79 1.46 21.29
C THR A 134 17.75 2.56 21.15
N GLU A 135 17.99 3.76 21.68
CA GLU A 135 17.08 4.89 21.56
C GLU A 135 16.90 5.32 20.09
N GLU A 136 17.99 5.39 19.33
CA GLU A 136 17.96 5.69 17.90
C GLU A 136 17.17 4.64 17.12
N SER A 137 17.42 3.35 17.36
CA SER A 137 16.67 2.24 16.76
C SER A 137 15.18 2.30 17.08
N ASN A 138 14.82 2.56 18.34
CA ASN A 138 13.41 2.70 18.75
C ASN A 138 12.72 3.90 18.08
N ARG A 139 13.41 5.04 17.96
CA ARG A 139 12.87 6.20 17.24
C ARG A 139 12.64 5.89 15.77
N ARG A 140 13.59 5.20 15.12
CA ARG A 140 13.45 4.74 13.73
C ARG A 140 12.23 3.84 13.55
N LEU A 141 12.07 2.83 14.42
CA LEU A 141 10.90 1.95 14.40
C LEU A 141 9.59 2.71 14.63
N SER A 142 9.58 3.68 15.55
CA SER A 142 8.39 4.48 15.82
C SER A 142 7.94 5.31 14.61
N ARG A 143 8.88 5.91 13.85
CA ARG A 143 8.56 6.64 12.60
C ARG A 143 7.98 5.69 11.56
N LEU A 144 8.65 4.56 11.30
CA LEU A 144 8.18 3.57 10.33
C LEU A 144 6.81 2.99 10.70
N ASN A 145 6.55 2.76 11.99
CA ASN A 145 5.26 2.26 12.46
C ASN A 145 4.15 3.30 12.34
N ALA A 146 4.45 4.58 12.61
CA ALA A 146 3.49 5.67 12.40
C ALA A 146 3.10 5.81 10.92
N THR A 147 4.08 5.76 10.01
CA THR A 147 3.84 5.76 8.56
C THR A 147 3.03 4.55 8.12
N ALA A 148 3.41 3.35 8.56
CA ALA A 148 2.68 2.12 8.25
C ALA A 148 1.22 2.18 8.74
N SER A 149 0.98 2.72 9.94
CA SER A 149 -0.37 2.90 10.49
C SER A 149 -1.20 3.90 9.69
N ALA A 150 -0.61 5.03 9.28
CA ALA A 150 -1.28 6.02 8.43
C ALA A 150 -1.65 5.45 7.05
N VAL A 151 -0.77 4.62 6.50
CA VAL A 151 -0.94 3.94 5.20
C VAL A 151 -1.99 2.83 5.26
N ALA A 152 -1.98 2.00 6.30
CA ALA A 152 -2.86 0.83 6.39
C ALA A 152 -4.30 1.18 6.80
N GLY A 153 -4.51 2.31 7.47
CA GLY A 153 -5.80 2.67 8.06
C GLY A 153 -6.82 3.26 7.08
N SER A 154 -6.46 3.57 5.84
CA SER A 154 -7.34 4.27 4.91
C SER A 154 -7.11 3.88 3.45
N LEU A 155 -8.19 3.84 2.68
CA LEU A 155 -8.16 3.75 1.21
C LEU A 155 -8.32 5.12 0.53
N ASP A 156 -8.38 6.18 1.33
CA ASP A 156 -8.41 7.56 0.85
C ASP A 156 -6.97 8.08 0.66
N VAL A 157 -6.66 8.40 -0.59
CA VAL A 157 -5.35 8.93 -1.02
C VAL A 157 -4.99 10.19 -0.24
N ASP A 158 -5.95 11.11 -0.06
CA ASP A 158 -5.71 12.37 0.64
C ASP A 158 -5.35 12.13 2.12
N HIS A 159 -6.02 11.17 2.76
CA HIS A 159 -5.76 10.80 4.14
C HIS A 159 -4.38 10.15 4.31
N VAL A 160 -4.06 9.17 3.45
CA VAL A 160 -2.77 8.46 3.49
C VAL A 160 -1.61 9.43 3.28
N LEU A 161 -1.69 10.30 2.26
CA LEU A 161 -0.62 11.26 1.96
C LEU A 161 -0.39 12.24 3.12
N ARG A 162 -1.45 12.84 3.67
CA ARG A 162 -1.31 13.76 4.82
C ARG A 162 -0.82 13.04 6.07
N GLY A 163 -1.25 11.80 6.29
CA GLY A 163 -0.78 10.96 7.38
C GLY A 163 0.73 10.67 7.27
N THR A 164 1.21 10.32 6.07
CA THR A 164 2.64 10.12 5.80
C THR A 164 3.45 11.40 6.01
N LEU A 165 3.01 12.54 5.48
CA LEU A 165 3.69 13.83 5.69
C LEU A 165 3.87 14.15 7.17
N ARG A 166 2.82 13.96 7.98
CA ARG A 166 2.86 14.21 9.43
C ARG A 166 3.74 13.22 10.18
N ALA A 167 3.76 11.96 9.77
CA ALA A 167 4.59 10.92 10.40
C ALA A 167 6.08 11.16 10.17
N GLU A 168 6.42 11.78 9.04
CA GLU A 168 7.81 12.04 8.66
C GLU A 168 8.38 13.34 9.25
N LEU A 169 7.52 14.32 9.53
CA LEU A 169 7.93 15.58 10.16
C LEU A 169 8.33 15.39 11.63
N ASP A 170 9.55 15.81 11.98
CA ASP A 170 9.97 15.95 13.38
C ASP A 170 9.68 17.39 13.85
N PRO A 171 8.73 17.60 14.79
CA PRO A 171 8.37 18.95 15.26
C PRO A 171 9.52 19.69 15.96
N ARG A 172 10.61 18.99 16.32
CA ARG A 172 11.80 19.59 16.93
C ARG A 172 12.80 20.12 15.90
N ARG A 173 12.66 19.76 14.62
CA ARG A 173 13.55 20.15 13.53
C ARG A 173 12.83 21.14 12.60
N ARG A 174 13.61 22.00 11.94
CA ARG A 174 13.09 22.83 10.83
C ARG A 174 13.13 22.03 9.55
N GLN A 175 11.99 21.50 9.14
CA GLN A 175 11.86 20.57 8.01
C GLN A 175 10.65 20.90 7.15
N VAL A 176 10.76 20.58 5.86
CA VAL A 176 9.65 20.63 4.90
C VAL A 176 9.58 19.26 4.23
N VAL A 177 8.39 18.68 4.18
CA VAL A 177 8.14 17.40 3.50
C VAL A 177 7.05 17.63 2.46
N TRP A 178 7.22 17.03 1.28
CA TRP A 178 6.21 17.09 0.23
C TRP A 178 6.06 15.75 -0.46
N VAL A 179 4.87 15.53 -1.02
CA VAL A 179 4.59 14.44 -1.96
C VAL A 179 3.99 15.04 -3.22
N ARG A 180 4.52 14.66 -4.39
CA ARG A 180 3.94 14.99 -5.68
C ARG A 180 3.54 13.71 -6.40
N LEU A 181 2.27 13.61 -6.75
CA LEU A 181 1.77 12.54 -7.61
C LEU A 181 1.90 12.92 -9.09
N THR A 182 2.41 12.01 -9.89
CA THR A 182 2.37 12.11 -11.34
C THR A 182 0.93 11.84 -11.81
N GLY A 183 0.45 12.61 -12.79
CA GLY A 183 -0.88 12.37 -13.34
C GLY A 183 -0.97 10.95 -13.91
N SER A 184 -1.87 10.16 -13.36
CA SER A 184 -2.13 8.76 -13.67
C SER A 184 -3.64 8.57 -13.86
N PRO A 185 -4.14 7.56 -14.59
CA PRO A 185 -5.57 7.28 -14.65
C PRO A 185 -6.14 6.98 -13.26
N ASP A 186 -5.31 6.53 -12.31
CA ASP A 186 -5.70 6.24 -10.93
C ASP A 186 -5.59 7.46 -10.01
N PHE A 187 -4.75 8.46 -10.36
CA PHE A 187 -4.43 9.63 -9.53
C PHE A 187 -4.34 10.94 -10.32
N SER A 188 -5.06 11.96 -9.87
CA SER A 188 -4.86 13.33 -10.37
C SER A 188 -3.48 13.86 -9.97
N SER A 189 -2.80 14.57 -10.87
CA SER A 189 -1.55 15.24 -10.50
C SER A 189 -1.84 16.30 -9.44
N ARG A 190 -1.23 16.12 -8.27
CA ARG A 190 -1.37 17.00 -7.10
C ARG A 190 -0.08 17.01 -6.30
N THR A 191 0.15 18.10 -5.59
CA THR A 191 1.27 18.25 -4.67
C THR A 191 0.73 18.54 -3.27
N TYR A 192 1.23 17.79 -2.30
CA TYR A 192 0.94 17.92 -0.89
C TYR A 192 2.23 18.36 -0.21
N LEU A 193 2.15 19.34 0.67
CA LEU A 193 3.31 19.89 1.37
C LEU A 193 2.92 20.18 2.81
N ASP A 194 3.83 19.90 3.73
CA ASP A 194 3.71 20.22 5.14
C ASP A 194 5.10 20.61 5.71
N ALA A 195 5.12 21.45 6.75
CA ALA A 195 6.36 22.01 7.28
C ALA A 195 6.34 22.06 8.82
N ALA A 196 7.48 21.77 9.42
CA ALA A 196 7.73 21.87 10.85
C ALA A 196 8.77 22.96 11.14
N GLY A 197 8.53 23.74 12.20
CA GLY A 197 9.52 24.68 12.72
C GLY A 197 9.67 26.01 11.96
N GLY A 198 8.76 26.38 11.06
CA GLY A 198 8.75 27.71 10.43
C GLY A 198 8.10 27.75 9.05
N ALA A 199 8.16 28.91 8.39
CA ALA A 199 7.72 29.09 7.01
C ALA A 199 8.69 28.42 6.02
N VAL A 200 8.15 28.00 4.86
CA VAL A 200 8.92 27.45 3.75
C VAL A 200 9.82 28.57 3.18
N PRO A 201 11.13 28.35 2.99
CA PRO A 201 12.03 29.35 2.43
C PRO A 201 11.76 29.64 0.95
N ASP A 202 11.95 30.89 0.54
CA ASP A 202 11.90 31.30 -0.87
C ASP A 202 12.97 30.56 -1.69
N GLY A 203 12.56 29.99 -2.83
CA GLY A 203 13.44 29.23 -3.73
C GLY A 203 13.50 27.72 -3.50
N LEU A 204 12.86 27.20 -2.42
CA LEU A 204 12.74 25.75 -2.22
C LEU A 204 11.93 25.09 -3.34
N ASP A 205 10.96 25.80 -3.93
CA ASP A 205 10.09 25.30 -5.00
C ASP A 205 10.88 24.84 -6.24
N ALA A 206 11.91 25.60 -6.63
CA ALA A 206 12.74 25.26 -7.79
C ALA A 206 13.61 24.02 -7.54
N VAL A 207 14.10 23.86 -6.29
CA VAL A 207 14.86 22.67 -5.87
C VAL A 207 13.94 21.46 -5.78
N GLN A 208 12.77 21.63 -5.17
CA GLN A 208 11.71 20.65 -5.08
C GLN A 208 11.32 20.15 -6.48
N GLU A 209 11.03 21.05 -7.42
CA GLU A 209 10.61 20.67 -8.76
C GLU A 209 11.71 19.91 -9.50
N ARG A 210 12.95 20.42 -9.50
CA ARG A 210 14.08 19.77 -10.17
C ARG A 210 14.33 18.35 -9.66
N LEU A 211 14.42 18.18 -8.34
CA LEU A 211 14.71 16.87 -7.73
C LEU A 211 13.53 15.91 -7.84
N THR A 212 12.30 16.42 -7.75
CA THR A 212 11.09 15.61 -7.94
C THR A 212 11.01 15.08 -9.37
N VAL A 213 11.28 15.93 -10.37
CA VAL A 213 11.32 15.50 -11.77
C VAL A 213 12.42 14.47 -12.00
N ALA A 214 13.62 14.70 -11.46
CA ALA A 214 14.72 13.76 -11.57
C ALA A 214 14.36 12.38 -10.98
N ALA A 215 13.84 12.36 -9.75
CA ALA A 215 13.39 11.13 -9.09
C ALA A 215 12.26 10.44 -9.87
N CYS A 216 11.35 11.20 -10.48
CA CYS A 216 10.29 10.60 -11.28
C CYS A 216 10.76 10.03 -12.62
N LEU A 217 11.88 10.52 -13.17
CA LEU A 217 12.42 10.05 -14.46
C LEU A 217 13.26 8.79 -14.32
N ASP A 218 14.12 8.71 -13.30
CA ASP A 218 15.03 7.57 -13.11
C ASP A 218 14.59 6.60 -12.01
N GLY A 219 13.55 6.94 -11.24
CA GLY A 219 13.05 6.12 -10.15
C GLY A 219 14.01 6.02 -8.94
N GLY A 220 15.00 6.92 -8.86
CA GLY A 220 16.08 6.89 -7.89
C GLY A 220 15.89 7.78 -6.66
N LEU A 221 16.88 7.74 -5.76
CA LEU A 221 17.04 8.66 -4.63
C LEU A 221 17.95 9.81 -5.06
N HIS A 222 17.50 11.05 -4.90
CA HIS A 222 18.27 12.24 -5.24
C HIS A 222 18.51 13.10 -4.01
N THR A 223 19.70 13.70 -3.91
CA THR A 223 20.06 14.60 -2.82
C THR A 223 20.61 15.92 -3.34
N ASP A 224 20.45 16.99 -2.55
CA ASP A 224 21.01 18.31 -2.84
C ASP A 224 21.63 18.89 -1.56
N ASP A 225 22.88 19.35 -1.65
CA ASP A 225 23.63 19.99 -0.55
C ASP A 225 23.48 21.53 -0.69
N PRO A 226 23.57 22.33 0.40
CA PRO A 226 22.86 23.60 0.61
C PRO A 226 23.36 24.80 -0.22
N SER A 227 24.11 24.56 -1.29
CA SER A 227 24.78 25.56 -2.12
C SER A 227 23.85 26.62 -2.74
N ARG A 228 22.53 26.41 -2.81
CA ARG A 228 21.57 27.37 -3.41
C ARG A 228 20.39 27.82 -2.51
N ALA A 229 19.99 27.04 -1.51
CA ALA A 229 18.79 27.34 -0.71
C ALA A 229 18.98 27.20 0.81
N GLY A 230 20.22 26.92 1.28
CA GLY A 230 20.49 26.73 2.72
C GLY A 230 19.86 25.46 3.33
N ALA A 231 19.20 24.62 2.51
CA ALA A 231 18.54 23.40 2.92
C ALA A 231 19.21 22.18 2.28
N ARG A 232 19.37 21.12 3.06
CA ARG A 232 19.75 19.80 2.54
C ARG A 232 18.49 19.03 2.19
N THR A 233 18.44 18.48 1.00
CA THR A 233 17.23 17.86 0.47
C THR A 233 17.50 16.42 0.08
N VAL A 234 16.54 15.54 0.36
CA VAL A 234 16.46 14.17 -0.16
C VAL A 234 15.10 13.97 -0.81
N VAL A 235 15.07 13.31 -1.97
CA VAL A 235 13.85 12.98 -2.71
C VAL A 235 13.92 11.54 -3.16
N ALA A 236 12.87 10.76 -2.86
CA ALA A 236 12.71 9.38 -3.29
C ALA A 236 11.51 9.25 -4.23
N ALA A 237 11.69 8.47 -5.29
CA ALA A 237 10.58 8.12 -6.18
C ALA A 237 9.55 7.23 -5.47
N LEU A 238 8.28 7.45 -5.78
CA LEU A 238 7.19 6.55 -5.41
C LEU A 238 6.92 5.62 -6.59
N ARG A 239 7.40 4.38 -6.50
CA ARG A 239 7.34 3.42 -7.60
C ARG A 239 6.59 2.15 -7.20
N SER A 240 5.77 1.66 -8.11
CA SER A 240 5.19 0.32 -8.03
C SER A 240 5.58 -0.43 -9.30
N GLU A 241 6.31 -1.53 -9.14
CA GLU A 241 6.87 -2.34 -10.24
C GLU A 241 7.62 -1.49 -11.27
N GLU A 242 7.04 -1.29 -12.46
CA GLU A 242 7.61 -0.52 -13.59
C GLU A 242 7.08 0.93 -13.68
N ARG A 243 6.16 1.32 -12.79
CA ARG A 243 5.47 2.61 -12.88
C ARG A 243 5.84 3.55 -11.73
N VAL A 244 6.23 4.76 -12.09
CA VAL A 244 6.41 5.87 -11.14
C VAL A 244 5.07 6.57 -10.90
N LEU A 245 4.57 6.51 -9.67
CA LEU A 245 3.35 7.16 -9.20
C LEU A 245 3.58 8.61 -8.74
N GLY A 246 4.82 8.97 -8.45
CA GLY A 246 5.16 10.26 -7.86
C GLY A 246 6.57 10.31 -7.27
N ALA A 247 6.79 11.29 -6.42
CA ALA A 247 7.96 11.34 -5.53
C ALA A 247 7.57 11.95 -4.19
N ILE A 248 8.30 11.56 -3.15
CA ILE A 248 8.29 12.17 -1.82
C ILE A 248 9.63 12.83 -1.57
N GLY A 249 9.63 14.00 -0.95
CA GLY A 249 10.86 14.73 -0.64
C GLY A 249 10.84 15.30 0.76
N LEU A 250 12.02 15.38 1.35
CA LEU A 250 12.28 15.96 2.66
C LEU A 250 13.45 16.94 2.55
N ALA A 251 13.20 18.18 2.94
CA ALA A 251 14.20 19.23 3.06
C ALA A 251 14.42 19.60 4.52
N GLN A 252 15.66 19.53 4.98
CA GLN A 252 16.06 19.97 6.31
C GLN A 252 16.73 21.34 6.22
N LEU A 253 16.09 22.34 6.85
CA LEU A 253 16.51 23.75 6.82
C LEU A 253 17.62 24.07 7.82
N SER A 254 17.90 23.18 8.77
CA SER A 254 18.93 23.38 9.79
C SER A 254 19.50 22.04 10.26
N GLY A 255 20.83 21.93 10.30
CA GLY A 255 21.55 20.71 10.67
C GLY A 255 21.84 19.78 9.49
N ALA A 256 22.52 18.67 9.77
CA ALA A 256 22.86 17.67 8.76
C ALA A 256 21.75 16.61 8.63
N LEU A 257 21.50 16.18 7.39
CA LEU A 257 20.84 14.91 7.09
C LEU A 257 21.86 13.77 7.24
N SER A 258 21.52 12.78 8.05
CA SER A 258 22.37 11.60 8.26
C SER A 258 22.08 10.51 7.21
N ALA A 259 22.99 9.55 7.07
CA ALA A 259 22.75 8.37 6.23
C ALA A 259 21.53 7.54 6.72
N ASP A 260 21.27 7.54 8.03
CA ASP A 260 20.09 6.88 8.59
C ASP A 260 18.80 7.62 8.19
N ASP A 261 18.81 8.96 8.17
CA ASP A 261 17.65 9.74 7.69
C ASP A 261 17.33 9.43 6.22
N HIS A 262 18.35 9.26 5.35
CA HIS A 262 18.13 8.82 3.97
C HIS A 262 17.51 7.42 3.89
N GLN A 263 17.96 6.49 4.74
CA GLN A 263 17.43 5.12 4.77
C GLN A 263 15.98 5.09 5.25
N VAL A 264 15.65 5.90 6.27
CA VAL A 264 14.28 6.04 6.77
C VAL A 264 13.37 6.67 5.71
N HIS A 265 13.81 7.75 5.07
CA HIS A 265 13.06 8.40 4.00
C HIS A 265 12.76 7.43 2.84
N SER A 266 13.77 6.67 2.40
CA SER A 266 13.58 5.66 1.35
C SER A 266 12.61 4.55 1.77
N ALA A 267 12.66 4.10 3.03
CA ALA A 267 11.72 3.12 3.54
C ALA A 267 10.27 3.65 3.59
N VAL A 268 10.09 4.92 3.98
CA VAL A 268 8.79 5.61 3.95
C VAL A 268 8.27 5.71 2.52
N ALA A 269 9.10 6.09 1.56
CA ALA A 269 8.75 6.16 0.14
C ALA A 269 8.28 4.79 -0.39
N ASN A 270 8.97 3.71 -0.05
CA ASN A 270 8.59 2.36 -0.43
C ASN A 270 7.24 1.95 0.18
N GLN A 271 7.01 2.22 1.47
CA GLN A 271 5.72 1.92 2.12
C GLN A 271 4.58 2.72 1.49
N LEU A 272 4.79 4.00 1.22
CA LEU A 272 3.79 4.84 0.56
C LEU A 272 3.52 4.36 -0.87
N SER A 273 4.53 3.89 -1.59
CA SER A 273 4.36 3.33 -2.93
C SER A 273 3.45 2.10 -2.92
N VAL A 274 3.64 1.18 -1.97
CA VAL A 274 2.77 0.02 -1.78
C VAL A 274 1.35 0.45 -1.43
N ALA A 275 1.20 1.44 -0.55
CA ALA A 275 -0.11 2.00 -0.18
C ALA A 275 -0.89 2.51 -1.38
N LEU A 276 -0.24 3.36 -2.19
CA LEU A 276 -0.84 3.96 -3.36
C LEU A 276 -1.21 2.88 -4.39
N ASN A 277 -0.34 1.89 -4.60
CA ASN A 277 -0.67 0.77 -5.48
C ASN A 277 -1.90 0.00 -4.99
N ASN A 278 -1.97 -0.33 -3.69
CA ASN A 278 -3.12 -1.02 -3.12
C ASN A 278 -4.42 -0.22 -3.31
N ILE A 279 -4.38 1.10 -3.14
CA ILE A 279 -5.53 1.98 -3.38
C ILE A 279 -5.93 1.96 -4.86
N ALA A 280 -4.97 2.05 -5.79
CA ALA A 280 -5.23 1.98 -7.22
C ALA A 280 -5.87 0.64 -7.61
N THR A 281 -5.27 -0.48 -7.19
CA THR A 281 -5.82 -1.83 -7.42
C THR A 281 -7.22 -1.98 -6.85
N HIS A 282 -7.47 -1.46 -5.64
CA HIS A 282 -8.79 -1.55 -5.03
C HIS A 282 -9.85 -0.76 -5.81
N ARG A 283 -9.49 0.41 -6.34
CA ARG A 283 -10.37 1.21 -7.22
C ARG A 283 -10.67 0.48 -8.52
N GLN A 284 -9.67 -0.11 -9.16
CA GLN A 284 -9.83 -0.87 -10.40
C GLN A 284 -10.74 -2.09 -10.19
N ASN A 285 -10.52 -2.86 -9.14
CA ASN A 285 -11.37 -4.00 -8.79
C ASN A 285 -12.82 -3.59 -8.54
N ARG A 286 -13.04 -2.48 -7.81
CA ARG A 286 -14.38 -1.96 -7.54
C ARG A 286 -15.08 -1.49 -8.82
N ALA A 287 -14.36 -0.84 -9.73
CA ALA A 287 -14.90 -0.43 -11.03
C ALA A 287 -15.26 -1.63 -11.91
N ALA A 288 -14.39 -2.65 -11.97
CA ALA A 288 -14.63 -3.88 -12.71
C ALA A 288 -15.86 -4.65 -12.19
N LEU A 289 -16.01 -4.75 -10.86
CA LEU A 289 -17.18 -5.37 -10.24
C LEU A 289 -18.47 -4.59 -10.56
N ALA A 290 -18.42 -3.26 -10.55
CA ALA A 290 -19.58 -2.43 -10.91
C ALA A 290 -19.98 -2.64 -12.38
N SER A 291 -19.01 -2.68 -13.32
CA SER A 291 -19.30 -2.95 -14.73
C SER A 291 -19.88 -4.35 -14.96
N LEU A 292 -19.40 -5.35 -14.22
CA LEU A 292 -19.92 -6.71 -14.29
C LEU A 292 -21.37 -6.77 -13.77
N GLY A 293 -21.66 -6.08 -12.66
CA GLY A 293 -23.02 -5.97 -12.12
C GLY A 293 -23.99 -5.32 -13.11
N ALA A 294 -23.57 -4.23 -13.76
CA ALA A 294 -24.36 -3.55 -14.79
C ALA A 294 -24.61 -4.46 -16.01
N ALA A 295 -23.58 -5.14 -16.51
CA ALA A 295 -23.70 -6.07 -17.63
C ALA A 295 -24.66 -7.24 -17.32
N LYS A 296 -24.59 -7.79 -16.10
CA LYS A 296 -25.49 -8.84 -15.63
C LYS A 296 -26.95 -8.37 -15.59
N SER A 297 -27.21 -7.18 -15.02
CA SER A 297 -28.55 -6.61 -14.94
C SER A 297 -29.15 -6.34 -16.34
N ASN A 298 -28.33 -5.86 -17.27
CA ASN A 298 -28.74 -5.69 -18.66
C ASN A 298 -29.13 -7.03 -19.29
N LEU A 299 -28.34 -8.09 -19.07
CA LEU A 299 -28.65 -9.43 -19.58
C LEU A 299 -29.96 -9.98 -19.01
N GLU A 300 -30.18 -9.86 -17.70
CA GLU A 300 -31.44 -10.28 -17.07
C GLU A 300 -32.65 -9.55 -17.66
N THR A 301 -32.49 -8.25 -17.95
CA THR A 301 -33.52 -7.45 -18.61
C THR A 301 -33.78 -7.93 -20.04
N TYR A 302 -32.74 -8.19 -20.82
CA TYR A 302 -32.88 -8.72 -22.18
C TYR A 302 -33.58 -10.07 -22.20
N ILE A 303 -33.25 -10.97 -21.26
CA ILE A 303 -33.91 -12.28 -21.16
C ILE A 303 -35.39 -12.09 -20.84
N ALA A 304 -35.74 -11.24 -19.87
CA ALA A 304 -37.13 -10.99 -19.51
C ALA A 304 -37.94 -10.44 -20.68
N LEU A 305 -37.41 -9.43 -21.39
CA LEU A 305 -38.05 -8.84 -22.57
C LEU A 305 -38.20 -9.85 -23.72
N ALA A 306 -37.18 -10.67 -23.97
CA ALA A 306 -37.24 -11.70 -25.00
C ALA A 306 -38.29 -12.77 -24.68
N THR A 307 -38.38 -13.20 -23.41
CA THR A 307 -39.40 -14.15 -22.96
C THR A 307 -40.81 -13.55 -23.05
N GLU A 308 -40.99 -12.29 -22.65
CA GLU A 308 -42.29 -11.61 -22.75
C GLU A 308 -42.74 -11.46 -24.21
N ALA A 309 -41.85 -11.03 -25.10
CA ALA A 309 -42.13 -10.94 -26.53
C ALA A 309 -42.49 -12.31 -27.13
N GLN A 310 -41.78 -13.38 -26.73
CA GLN A 310 -42.08 -14.74 -27.17
C GLN A 310 -43.47 -15.22 -26.69
N GLU A 311 -43.84 -14.93 -25.44
CA GLU A 311 -45.15 -15.28 -24.87
C GLU A 311 -46.29 -14.47 -25.50
N GLU A 312 -46.08 -13.18 -25.78
CA GLU A 312 -47.06 -12.35 -26.48
C GLU A 312 -47.29 -12.84 -27.91
N GLU A 313 -46.21 -13.18 -28.62
CA GLU A 313 -46.29 -13.74 -29.96
C GLU A 313 -47.02 -15.10 -29.97
N ARG A 314 -46.73 -15.99 -29.01
CA ARG A 314 -47.44 -17.25 -28.86
C ARG A 314 -48.94 -17.05 -28.62
N LYS A 315 -49.32 -16.08 -27.79
CA LYS A 315 -50.73 -15.74 -27.55
C LYS A 315 -51.39 -15.16 -28.79
N ARG A 316 -50.69 -14.30 -29.54
CA ARG A 316 -51.18 -13.73 -30.79
C ARG A 316 -51.46 -14.83 -31.81
N LEU A 317 -50.48 -15.71 -32.05
CA LEU A 317 -50.62 -16.84 -32.97
C LEU A 317 -51.76 -17.78 -32.55
N SER A 318 -51.90 -18.08 -31.26
CA SER A 318 -53.01 -18.92 -30.77
C SER A 318 -54.39 -18.29 -31.02
N ARG A 319 -54.52 -16.96 -30.98
CA ARG A 319 -55.78 -16.27 -31.28
C ARG A 319 -56.07 -16.26 -32.77
N GLU A 320 -55.09 -15.89 -33.59
CA GLU A 320 -55.21 -15.90 -35.06
C GLU A 320 -55.59 -17.30 -35.57
N LEU A 321 -54.92 -18.34 -35.06
CA LEU A 321 -55.30 -19.73 -35.28
C LEU A 321 -56.77 -20.02 -34.93
N HIS A 322 -57.15 -19.74 -33.69
CA HIS A 322 -58.47 -20.10 -33.16
C HIS A 322 -59.59 -19.41 -33.94
N ASP A 323 -59.44 -18.13 -34.25
CA ASP A 323 -60.49 -17.33 -34.86
C ASP A 323 -60.64 -17.65 -36.36
N ASP A 324 -59.54 -17.73 -37.13
CA ASP A 324 -59.58 -18.03 -38.57
C ASP A 324 -60.07 -19.47 -38.84
N ILE A 325 -59.58 -20.45 -38.06
CA ILE A 325 -59.91 -21.86 -38.27
C ILE A 325 -61.34 -22.14 -37.84
N LEU A 326 -61.77 -21.67 -36.66
CA LEU A 326 -63.13 -21.92 -36.20
C LEU A 326 -64.17 -21.24 -37.06
N GLN A 327 -63.93 -20.01 -37.50
CA GLN A 327 -64.86 -19.31 -38.39
C GLN A 327 -65.05 -20.07 -39.70
N SER A 328 -63.96 -20.55 -40.29
CA SER A 328 -63.99 -21.29 -41.54
C SER A 328 -64.61 -22.69 -41.39
N LEU A 329 -64.37 -23.37 -40.27
CA LEU A 329 -65.04 -24.64 -39.93
C LEU A 329 -66.55 -24.46 -39.69
N VAL A 330 -66.98 -23.36 -39.09
CA VAL A 330 -68.40 -23.04 -38.91
C VAL A 330 -69.09 -22.81 -40.26
N VAL A 331 -68.44 -22.10 -41.18
CA VAL A 331 -68.94 -21.92 -42.56
C VAL A 331 -69.08 -23.27 -43.26
N ALA A 332 -68.04 -24.11 -43.22
CA ALA A 332 -68.09 -25.46 -43.78
C ALA A 332 -69.25 -26.29 -43.20
N LYS A 333 -69.38 -26.31 -41.86
CA LYS A 333 -70.45 -27.03 -41.16
C LYS A 333 -71.83 -26.54 -41.59
N SER A 334 -72.05 -25.22 -41.64
CA SER A 334 -73.33 -24.64 -42.03
C SER A 334 -73.68 -24.96 -43.49
N THR A 335 -72.69 -24.95 -44.40
CA THR A 335 -72.88 -25.34 -45.79
C THR A 335 -73.29 -26.82 -45.92
N ILE A 336 -72.69 -27.71 -45.12
CA ILE A 336 -73.07 -29.14 -45.05
C ILE A 336 -74.49 -29.29 -44.51
N GLU A 337 -74.83 -28.65 -43.40
CA GLU A 337 -76.18 -28.71 -42.79
C GLU A 337 -77.24 -28.17 -43.76
N SER A 338 -76.92 -27.14 -44.54
CA SER A 338 -77.83 -26.61 -45.57
C SER A 338 -78.08 -27.56 -46.73
N ALA A 339 -77.19 -28.53 -46.96
CA ALA A 339 -77.35 -29.55 -48.00
C ALA A 339 -78.37 -30.64 -47.61
N ASP A 340 -78.70 -30.76 -46.31
CA ASP A 340 -79.67 -31.69 -45.73
C ASP A 340 -81.14 -31.18 -45.86
N VAL A 341 -81.33 -29.95 -46.33
CA VAL A 341 -82.65 -29.35 -46.59
C VAL A 341 -83.18 -29.81 -47.96
N PRO A 342 -84.48 -30.15 -48.14
CA PRO A 342 -85.00 -30.68 -49.40
C PRO A 342 -84.90 -29.67 -50.55
N GLY A 343 -83.98 -29.90 -51.50
CA GLY A 343 -83.73 -29.01 -52.65
C GLY A 343 -83.48 -29.71 -53.99
N GLY A 344 -83.59 -31.04 -54.03
CA GLY A 344 -83.29 -31.86 -55.21
C GLY A 344 -81.80 -32.23 -55.34
N PRO A 345 -81.46 -33.33 -56.05
CA PRO A 345 -80.12 -33.94 -56.00
C PRO A 345 -78.98 -33.03 -56.48
N ALA A 346 -79.24 -32.19 -57.49
CA ALA A 346 -78.24 -31.29 -58.07
C ALA A 346 -77.83 -30.15 -57.12
N LEU A 347 -78.79 -29.58 -56.38
CA LEU A 347 -78.53 -28.50 -55.43
C LEU A 347 -77.76 -29.01 -54.20
N THR A 348 -78.13 -30.19 -53.69
CA THR A 348 -77.41 -30.87 -52.61
C THR A 348 -75.97 -31.22 -53.03
N HIS A 349 -75.76 -31.71 -54.25
CA HIS A 349 -74.42 -32.00 -54.76
C HIS A 349 -73.54 -30.75 -54.86
N SER A 350 -74.09 -29.62 -55.35
CA SER A 350 -73.38 -28.35 -55.41
C SER A 350 -72.96 -27.85 -54.02
N ARG A 351 -73.88 -27.88 -53.03
CA ARG A 351 -73.58 -27.44 -51.66
C ARG A 351 -72.52 -28.29 -50.97
N LEU A 352 -72.52 -29.61 -51.22
CA LEU A 352 -71.48 -30.51 -50.71
C LEU A 352 -70.11 -30.25 -51.36
N LEU A 353 -70.07 -29.88 -52.65
CA LEU A 353 -68.84 -29.47 -53.32
C LEU A 353 -68.29 -28.15 -52.74
N ASP A 354 -69.14 -27.17 -52.48
CA ASP A 354 -68.74 -25.90 -51.87
C ASP A 354 -68.21 -26.12 -50.45
N ALA A 355 -68.89 -26.93 -49.64
CA ALA A 355 -68.41 -27.30 -48.31
C ALA A 355 -67.06 -28.05 -48.35
N ARG A 356 -66.87 -28.93 -49.33
CA ARG A 356 -65.61 -29.65 -49.54
C ARG A 356 -64.47 -28.69 -49.92
N ALA A 357 -64.75 -27.66 -50.72
CA ALA A 357 -63.78 -26.62 -51.07
C ALA A 357 -63.37 -25.82 -49.82
N VAL A 358 -64.33 -25.33 -49.03
CA VAL A 358 -64.06 -24.60 -47.78
C VAL A 358 -63.25 -25.44 -46.79
N LEU A 359 -63.60 -26.72 -46.59
CA LEU A 359 -62.80 -27.61 -45.75
C LEU A 359 -61.38 -27.84 -46.30
N GLY A 360 -61.23 -27.89 -47.63
CA GLY A 360 -59.94 -27.98 -48.29
C GLY A 360 -59.06 -26.77 -47.97
N ASP A 361 -59.61 -25.56 -48.06
CA ASP A 361 -58.91 -24.32 -47.75
C ASP A 361 -58.52 -24.24 -46.27
N VAL A 362 -59.42 -24.63 -45.36
CA VAL A 362 -59.11 -24.72 -43.92
C VAL A 362 -57.97 -25.68 -43.62
N ILE A 363 -57.93 -26.84 -44.28
CA ILE A 363 -56.83 -27.80 -44.10
C ILE A 363 -55.50 -27.19 -44.56
N VAL A 364 -55.50 -26.40 -45.64
CA VAL A 364 -54.31 -25.69 -46.12
C VAL A 364 -53.87 -24.61 -45.13
N ASP A 365 -54.81 -23.82 -44.59
CA ASP A 365 -54.52 -22.77 -43.62
C ASP A 365 -53.99 -23.35 -42.29
N VAL A 366 -54.62 -24.40 -41.75
CA VAL A 366 -54.12 -25.13 -40.56
C VAL A 366 -52.70 -25.65 -40.78
N ARG A 367 -52.42 -26.24 -41.96
CA ARG A 367 -51.08 -26.72 -42.29
C ARG A 367 -50.06 -25.59 -42.41
N ARG A 368 -50.46 -24.42 -42.95
CA ARG A 368 -49.61 -23.21 -42.99
C ARG A 368 -49.30 -22.72 -41.56
N TYR A 369 -50.29 -22.60 -40.69
CA TYR A 369 -50.04 -22.13 -39.33
C TYR A 369 -49.24 -23.13 -38.47
N CYS A 370 -49.47 -24.44 -38.61
CA CYS A 370 -48.63 -25.47 -37.99
C CYS A 370 -47.17 -25.40 -38.47
N HIS A 371 -46.95 -24.94 -39.70
CA HIS A 371 -45.62 -24.70 -40.25
C HIS A 371 -44.96 -23.45 -39.63
N ASP A 372 -45.73 -22.41 -39.31
CA ASP A 372 -45.22 -21.19 -38.67
C ASP A 372 -44.95 -21.39 -37.15
N LEU A 373 -45.69 -22.30 -36.50
CA LEU A 373 -45.56 -22.69 -35.08
C LEU A 373 -44.56 -23.84 -34.83
N ARG A 374 -43.71 -24.15 -35.82
CA ARG A 374 -42.85 -25.34 -35.86
C ARG A 374 -41.77 -25.54 -34.78
N PRO A 375 -41.36 -24.59 -33.91
CA PRO A 375 -40.41 -24.90 -32.83
C PRO A 375 -40.84 -26.13 -32.01
N SER A 376 -42.14 -26.26 -31.74
CA SER A 376 -42.72 -27.35 -30.96
C SER A 376 -42.59 -28.74 -31.61
N LEU A 377 -42.74 -28.87 -32.93
CA LEU A 377 -42.67 -30.17 -33.62
C LEU A 377 -41.25 -30.74 -33.61
N LEU A 378 -40.27 -29.86 -33.77
CA LEU A 378 -38.85 -30.20 -33.68
C LEU A 378 -38.49 -30.61 -32.25
N ASP A 379 -38.98 -29.88 -31.24
CA ASP A 379 -38.77 -30.21 -29.83
C ASP A 379 -39.37 -31.59 -29.48
N ASP A 380 -40.60 -31.88 -29.92
CA ASP A 380 -41.33 -33.12 -29.56
C ASP A 380 -40.89 -34.37 -30.35
N LEU A 381 -40.67 -34.25 -31.67
CA LEU A 381 -40.46 -35.40 -32.58
C LEU A 381 -39.01 -35.55 -33.07
N GLY A 382 -38.23 -34.47 -33.05
CA GLY A 382 -36.84 -34.45 -33.49
C GLY A 382 -36.66 -34.26 -35.00
N LEU A 383 -35.41 -33.95 -35.36
CA LEU A 383 -35.06 -33.43 -36.69
C LEU A 383 -35.55 -34.29 -37.86
N VAL A 384 -35.32 -35.61 -37.81
CA VAL A 384 -35.66 -36.51 -38.92
C VAL A 384 -37.17 -36.53 -39.18
N GLN A 385 -37.98 -36.65 -38.13
CA GLN A 385 -39.44 -36.66 -38.25
C GLN A 385 -39.99 -35.29 -38.67
N ALA A 386 -39.36 -34.21 -38.20
CA ALA A 386 -39.72 -32.87 -38.62
C ALA A 386 -39.44 -32.64 -40.12
N VAL A 387 -38.32 -33.12 -40.65
CA VAL A 387 -37.96 -33.02 -42.08
C VAL A 387 -38.84 -33.94 -42.93
N ASP A 388 -39.16 -35.15 -42.48
CA ASP A 388 -40.08 -36.06 -43.17
C ASP A 388 -41.47 -35.42 -43.35
N TRP A 389 -41.96 -34.77 -42.29
CA TRP A 389 -43.18 -33.98 -42.37
C TRP A 389 -43.08 -32.82 -43.37
N LEU A 390 -41.95 -32.12 -43.43
CA LEU A 390 -41.70 -31.04 -44.40
C LEU A 390 -41.74 -31.54 -45.85
N VAL A 391 -41.08 -32.67 -46.13
CA VAL A 391 -41.07 -33.28 -47.45
C VAL A 391 -42.46 -33.73 -47.87
N GLY A 392 -43.22 -34.34 -46.94
CA GLY A 392 -44.62 -34.71 -47.17
C GLY A 392 -45.53 -33.53 -47.51
N ASP A 393 -45.36 -32.40 -46.81
CA ASP A 393 -46.12 -31.17 -47.10
C ASP A 393 -45.73 -30.54 -48.44
N LEU A 394 -44.43 -30.54 -48.79
CA LEU A 394 -43.93 -30.04 -50.07
C LEU A 394 -44.49 -30.84 -51.25
N ARG A 395 -44.49 -32.18 -51.16
CA ARG A 395 -45.12 -33.07 -52.15
C ARG A 395 -46.59 -32.73 -52.33
N ALA A 396 -47.32 -32.53 -51.23
CA ALA A 396 -48.74 -32.23 -51.27
C ALA A 396 -49.06 -30.88 -51.93
N ARG A 397 -48.20 -29.86 -51.77
CA ARG A 397 -48.40 -28.51 -52.32
C ARG A 397 -47.98 -28.38 -53.78
N THR A 398 -46.85 -28.97 -54.14
CA THR A 398 -46.19 -28.73 -55.44
C THR A 398 -46.39 -29.87 -56.43
N GLY A 399 -46.76 -31.07 -55.95
CA GLY A 399 -46.79 -32.28 -56.76
C GLY A 399 -45.39 -32.78 -57.17
N LEU A 400 -44.32 -32.19 -56.64
CA LEU A 400 -42.95 -32.62 -56.88
C LEU A 400 -42.68 -33.95 -56.20
N ASP A 401 -41.96 -34.82 -56.89
CA ASP A 401 -41.49 -36.10 -56.35
C ASP A 401 -40.15 -35.86 -55.63
N VAL A 402 -40.20 -35.82 -54.30
CA VAL A 402 -39.07 -35.44 -53.43
C VAL A 402 -38.91 -36.49 -52.35
N ASP A 403 -37.86 -37.30 -52.35
CA ASP A 403 -37.62 -38.33 -51.32
C ASP A 403 -36.68 -37.87 -50.19
N LEU A 404 -36.98 -38.32 -48.96
CA LEU A 404 -36.11 -38.17 -47.80
C LEU A 404 -35.43 -39.51 -47.49
N GLU A 405 -34.11 -39.53 -47.53
CA GLU A 405 -33.32 -40.66 -47.05
C GLU A 405 -32.55 -40.26 -45.78
N ALA A 406 -32.83 -40.94 -44.68
CA ALA A 406 -32.09 -40.81 -43.43
C ALA A 406 -31.38 -42.13 -43.09
N ALA A 407 -30.05 -42.10 -42.95
CA ALA A 407 -29.24 -43.27 -42.64
C ALA A 407 -28.53 -43.12 -41.30
N GLY A 408 -28.46 -44.22 -40.53
CA GLY A 408 -27.80 -44.29 -39.22
C GLY A 408 -28.77 -44.53 -38.06
N VAL A 409 -28.25 -44.45 -36.82
CA VAL A 409 -29.07 -44.57 -35.60
C VAL A 409 -29.61 -43.19 -35.22
N PRO A 410 -30.93 -43.02 -35.06
CA PRO A 410 -31.50 -41.74 -34.64
C PRO A 410 -30.94 -41.28 -33.29
N HIS A 411 -30.43 -40.05 -33.24
CA HIS A 411 -29.97 -39.41 -32.02
C HIS A 411 -30.33 -37.91 -32.07
N ARG A 412 -30.61 -37.32 -30.91
CA ARG A 412 -30.95 -35.89 -30.78
C ARG A 412 -29.68 -35.05 -30.84
N LEU A 413 -29.67 -34.03 -31.69
CA LEU A 413 -28.63 -33.01 -31.66
C LEU A 413 -28.98 -31.94 -30.61
N SER A 414 -28.11 -30.96 -30.40
CA SER A 414 -28.48 -29.80 -29.58
C SER A 414 -29.67 -29.08 -30.24
N GLY A 415 -30.63 -28.58 -29.47
CA GLY A 415 -31.84 -27.96 -30.04
C GLY A 415 -31.55 -26.79 -30.99
N LYS A 416 -30.38 -26.12 -30.83
CA LYS A 416 -29.91 -25.09 -31.76
C LYS A 416 -29.47 -25.67 -33.11
N ASP A 417 -28.79 -26.81 -33.10
CA ASP A 417 -28.29 -27.46 -34.32
C ASP A 417 -29.44 -28.13 -35.08
N GLU A 418 -30.37 -28.78 -34.37
CA GLU A 418 -31.59 -29.31 -34.98
C GLU A 418 -32.37 -28.18 -35.68
N LEU A 419 -32.53 -27.03 -35.01
CA LEU A 419 -33.25 -25.89 -35.58
C LEU A 419 -32.54 -25.29 -36.79
N LEU A 420 -31.21 -25.18 -36.75
CA LEU A 420 -30.41 -24.64 -37.84
C LEU A 420 -30.50 -25.52 -39.10
N ILE A 421 -30.28 -26.83 -38.95
CA ILE A 421 -30.34 -27.78 -40.08
C ILE A 421 -31.74 -27.78 -40.68
N PHE A 422 -32.76 -27.78 -39.81
CA PHE A 422 -34.14 -27.73 -40.24
C PHE A 422 -34.48 -26.45 -41.01
N ARG A 423 -34.01 -25.28 -40.57
CA ARG A 423 -34.18 -24.00 -41.30
C ARG A 423 -33.48 -24.00 -42.64
N ILE A 424 -32.30 -24.61 -42.75
CA ILE A 424 -31.60 -24.74 -44.04
C ILE A 424 -32.43 -25.58 -45.02
N VAL A 425 -32.96 -26.72 -44.58
CA VAL A 425 -33.80 -27.59 -45.43
C VAL A 425 -35.13 -26.91 -45.80
N GLN A 426 -35.63 -26.00 -44.96
CA GLN A 426 -36.87 -25.27 -45.22
C GLN A 426 -36.72 -24.16 -46.27
N GLU A 427 -35.55 -23.49 -46.31
CA GLU A 427 -35.28 -22.37 -47.22
C GLU A 427 -34.59 -22.78 -48.52
N ALA A 428 -34.11 -24.02 -48.61
CA ALA A 428 -33.50 -24.62 -49.81
C ALA A 428 -34.57 -25.10 -50.80
#